data_AF-A0A9X8WIP5-F1
#
_entry.id   AF-A0A9X8WIP5-F1
#
_cell.length_a   1.000
_cell.length_b   1.000
_cell.length_c   1.000
_cell.angle_alpha   90.00
_cell.angle_beta   90.00
_cell.angle_gamma   90.00
#
_symmetry.space_group_name_H-M   'P 1'
#
loop_
_entity.id
_entity.type
_entity.pdbx_description
1 polymer ?
#
loop_
_entity_poly.entity_id
_entity_poly.type
_entity_poly.pdbx_seq_one_letter_code
_entity_poly.pdbx_strand_id
1 'polypeptide(L)'
;MNKIVTLHLEKIPLSSIKKTAASTLVFEVNQLGFDTLDSGPLSDSWRQQPGTPAYCTELTKALEKAYKEKAPFLRDKVIEKLSAYNLNPLSSKDIVNMNREIYNS
;
A
#
# COMPACT_ATOMS: atom_id res chain seq x y z
N MET A 1 -18.89 -13.01 13.70
CA MET A 1 -17.88 -12.97 12.61
C MET A 1 -17.63 -11.50 12.28
N ASN A 2 -16.64 -10.90 12.94
CA ASN A 2 -16.35 -9.48 12.73
C ASN A 2 -15.53 -9.35 11.44
N LYS A 3 -16.21 -8.96 10.37
CA LYS A 3 -15.56 -8.50 9.14
C LYS A 3 -14.82 -7.21 9.48
N ILE A 4 -13.54 -7.33 9.79
CA ILE A 4 -12.62 -6.20 9.87
C ILE A 4 -12.60 -5.59 8.46
N VAL A 5 -12.94 -4.31 8.41
CA VAL A 5 -12.90 -3.37 7.29
C VAL A 5 -12.00 -3.84 6.14
N THR A 6 -12.60 -4.45 5.11
CA THR A 6 -11.94 -4.70 3.82
C THR A 6 -11.83 -3.36 3.10
N LEU A 7 -10.71 -2.65 3.32
CA LEU A 7 -10.19 -1.78 2.27
C LEU A 7 -10.10 -2.67 1.03
N HIS A 8 -10.82 -2.35 -0.05
CA HIS A 8 -10.65 -3.00 -1.34
C HIS A 8 -9.16 -2.93 -1.67
N LEU A 9 -8.50 -4.06 -1.46
CA LEU A 9 -7.23 -4.44 -2.03
C LEU A 9 -7.59 -5.81 -2.57
N GLU A 10 -7.94 -5.88 -3.85
CA GLU A 10 -8.32 -7.16 -4.47
C GLU A 10 -7.17 -8.15 -4.40
N LYS A 11 -5.92 -7.67 -4.21
CA LYS A 11 -4.71 -8.50 -4.10
C LYS A 11 -3.78 -8.00 -3.00
N ILE A 12 -3.08 -8.93 -2.35
CA ILE A 12 -1.99 -8.66 -1.40
C ILE A 12 -0.65 -8.72 -2.16
N PRO A 13 0.17 -7.66 -2.14
CA PRO A 13 1.47 -7.70 -2.78
C PRO A 13 2.45 -8.51 -1.94
N LEU A 14 3.17 -9.43 -2.58
CA LEU A 14 4.21 -10.21 -1.94
C LEU A 14 5.56 -9.90 -2.60
N SER A 15 6.54 -9.50 -1.80
CA SER A 15 7.94 -9.35 -2.22
C SER A 15 8.81 -10.27 -1.37
N SER A 16 9.73 -11.01 -1.98
CA SER A 16 10.56 -11.98 -1.26
C SER A 16 12.00 -12.02 -1.77
N ILE A 17 12.92 -12.45 -0.91
CA ILE A 17 14.31 -12.77 -1.28
C ILE A 17 14.43 -14.22 -1.80
N LYS A 18 13.51 -15.13 -1.40
CA LYS A 18 13.50 -16.54 -1.80
C LYS A 18 12.16 -16.94 -2.41
N LYS A 19 12.20 -17.53 -3.61
CA LYS A 19 10.99 -17.97 -4.34
C LYS A 19 10.16 -19.01 -3.55
N THR A 20 10.81 -19.94 -2.86
CA THR A 20 10.12 -20.96 -2.04
C THR A 20 9.31 -20.37 -0.88
N ALA A 21 9.84 -19.33 -0.22
CA ALA A 21 9.12 -18.62 0.84
C ALA A 21 7.90 -17.86 0.29
N ALA A 22 8.00 -17.30 -0.93
CA ALA A 22 6.85 -16.69 -1.58
C ALA A 22 5.76 -17.73 -1.89
N SER A 23 6.11 -18.93 -2.32
CA SER A 23 5.14 -20.00 -2.61
C SER A 23 4.36 -20.48 -1.39
N THR A 24 5.01 -20.63 -0.22
CA THR A 24 4.32 -20.99 1.02
C THR A 24 3.36 -19.88 1.47
N LEU A 25 3.79 -18.62 1.42
CA LEU A 25 2.94 -17.48 1.76
C LEU A 25 1.75 -17.34 0.82
N VAL A 26 1.94 -17.54 -0.49
CA VAL A 26 0.84 -17.53 -1.46
C VAL A 26 -0.20 -18.59 -1.10
N PHE A 27 0.24 -19.81 -0.76
CA PHE A 27 -0.68 -20.86 -0.33
C PHE A 27 -1.48 -20.43 0.91
N GLU A 28 -0.82 -19.99 1.97
CA GLU A 28 -1.50 -19.58 3.21
C GLU A 28 -2.46 -18.41 3.00
N VAL A 29 -2.05 -17.39 2.25
CA VAL A 29 -2.87 -16.21 1.95
C VAL A 29 -4.10 -16.58 1.13
N ASN A 30 -3.96 -17.48 0.15
CA ASN A 30 -5.09 -18.01 -0.62
C ASN A 30 -6.06 -18.81 0.27
N GLN A 31 -5.55 -19.59 1.23
CA GLN A 31 -6.40 -20.31 2.20
C GLN A 31 -7.21 -19.36 3.10
N LEU A 32 -6.72 -18.13 3.31
CA LEU A 32 -7.45 -17.07 4.02
C LEU A 32 -8.46 -16.33 3.12
N GLY A 33 -8.56 -16.69 1.85
CA GLY A 33 -9.51 -16.12 0.88
C GLY A 33 -9.03 -14.81 0.24
N PHE A 34 -7.73 -14.52 0.26
CA PHE A 34 -7.14 -13.36 -0.41
C PHE A 34 -6.38 -13.79 -1.66
N ASP A 35 -6.44 -13.00 -2.72
CA ASP A 35 -5.56 -13.16 -3.87
C ASP A 35 -4.20 -12.49 -3.58
N THR A 36 -3.17 -13.01 -4.23
CA THR A 36 -1.81 -12.46 -4.16
C THR A 36 -1.37 -11.87 -5.49
N LEU A 37 -0.47 -10.89 -5.40
CA LEU A 37 0.23 -10.31 -6.55
C LEU A 37 1.73 -10.44 -6.29
N ASP A 38 2.45 -11.13 -7.18
CA ASP A 38 3.91 -11.05 -7.18
C ASP A 38 4.32 -9.62 -7.53
N SER A 39 4.97 -8.97 -6.57
CA SER A 39 5.39 -7.57 -6.68
C SER A 39 6.90 -7.43 -6.91
N GLY A 40 7.58 -8.54 -7.19
CA GLY A 40 9.01 -8.59 -7.47
C GLY A 40 9.89 -8.86 -6.24
N PRO A 41 11.20 -8.58 -6.34
CA PRO A 41 12.14 -8.86 -5.26
C PRO A 41 11.89 -7.95 -4.05
N LEU A 42 12.33 -8.39 -2.86
CA LEU A 42 12.20 -7.57 -1.64
C LEU A 42 12.84 -6.18 -1.78
N SER A 43 13.88 -6.04 -2.59
CA SER A 43 14.51 -4.74 -2.89
C SER A 43 13.58 -3.72 -3.55
N ASP A 44 12.45 -4.17 -4.13
CA ASP A 44 11.42 -3.33 -4.74
C ASP A 44 10.19 -3.11 -3.82
N SER A 45 10.17 -3.67 -2.60
CA SER A 45 9.03 -3.54 -1.68
C SER A 45 8.75 -2.09 -1.24
N TRP A 46 9.75 -1.19 -1.38
CA TRP A 46 9.58 0.24 -1.14
C TRP A 46 8.47 0.87 -2.00
N ARG A 47 8.14 0.28 -3.15
CA ARG A 47 7.07 0.73 -4.06
C ARG A 47 5.66 0.57 -3.46
N GLN A 48 5.54 -0.10 -2.32
CA GLN A 48 4.28 -0.34 -1.59
C GLN A 48 4.18 0.51 -0.32
N GLN A 49 5.20 1.30 0.00
CA GLN A 49 5.30 2.07 1.25
C GLN A 49 4.68 3.47 1.09
N PRO A 50 4.35 4.16 2.20
CA PRO A 50 3.90 5.56 2.14
C PRO A 50 4.82 6.44 1.29
N GLY A 51 4.23 7.40 0.58
CA GLY A 51 4.95 8.24 -0.39
C GLY A 51 4.94 7.68 -1.81
N THR A 52 4.35 6.50 -2.03
CA THR A 52 4.28 5.87 -3.36
C THR A 52 2.83 5.59 -3.79
N PRO A 53 2.56 5.56 -5.12
CA PRO A 53 1.20 5.42 -5.65
C PRO A 53 0.46 4.17 -5.18
N ALA A 54 1.16 3.05 -4.90
CA ALA A 54 0.55 1.78 -4.54
C ALA A 54 0.04 1.72 -3.09
N TYR A 55 0.40 2.70 -2.27
CA TYR A 55 0.04 2.72 -0.85
C TYR A 55 -1.48 2.92 -0.67
N CYS A 56 -2.16 1.91 -0.11
CA CYS A 56 -3.61 1.90 0.10
C CYS A 56 -4.46 2.04 -1.19
N THR A 57 -3.97 1.49 -2.30
CA THR A 57 -4.65 1.51 -3.62
C THR A 57 -4.60 0.15 -4.31
N GLU A 58 -5.47 -0.04 -5.32
CA GLU A 58 -5.38 -1.20 -6.20
C GLU A 58 -4.06 -1.26 -6.96
N LEU A 59 -3.39 -2.41 -6.86
CA LEU A 59 -1.94 -2.52 -7.07
C LEU A 59 -1.52 -2.65 -8.52
N THR A 60 -2.40 -3.14 -9.40
CA THR A 60 -2.01 -3.67 -10.71
C THR A 60 -1.38 -2.65 -11.65
N LYS A 61 -1.62 -1.34 -11.46
CA LYS A 61 -0.99 -0.26 -12.25
C LYS A 61 -0.16 0.72 -11.42
N ALA A 62 -0.19 0.60 -10.09
CA ALA A 62 0.37 1.61 -9.20
C ALA A 62 1.86 1.39 -8.92
N LEU A 63 2.33 0.13 -8.90
CA LEU A 63 3.74 -0.21 -8.63
C LEU A 63 4.71 0.36 -9.68
N GLU A 64 4.26 0.45 -10.93
CA GLU A 64 5.06 0.98 -12.05
C GLU A 64 5.23 2.50 -11.97
N LYS A 65 4.31 3.21 -11.31
CA LYS A 65 4.34 4.67 -11.16
C LYS A 65 5.18 5.14 -9.98
N ALA A 66 5.73 4.23 -9.19
CA ALA A 66 6.51 4.58 -8.01
C ALA A 66 7.82 5.29 -8.40
N TYR A 67 8.05 6.46 -7.80
CA TYR A 67 9.24 7.27 -8.04
C TYR A 67 10.01 7.48 -6.73
N LYS A 68 11.18 6.86 -6.63
CA LYS A 68 11.92 6.68 -5.37
C LYS A 68 12.37 8.01 -4.77
N GLU A 69 12.80 8.93 -5.61
CA GLU A 69 13.34 10.23 -5.22
C GLU A 69 12.24 11.16 -4.68
N LYS A 70 11.00 11.05 -5.19
CA LYS A 70 9.86 11.82 -4.67
C LYS A 70 9.21 11.21 -3.43
N ALA A 71 9.40 9.91 -3.17
CA ALA A 71 8.68 9.22 -2.10
C ALA A 71 8.85 9.87 -0.71
N PRO A 72 10.07 10.28 -0.27
CA PRO A 72 10.24 10.98 1.01
C PRO A 72 9.47 12.31 1.06
N PHE A 73 9.56 13.10 0.00
CA PHE A 73 8.88 14.39 -0.11
C PHE A 73 7.35 14.23 -0.05
N LEU A 74 6.79 13.27 -0.79
CA LEU A 74 5.35 13.03 -0.81
C LEU A 74 4.83 12.49 0.53
N ARG A 75 5.59 11.62 1.20
CA ARG A 75 5.28 11.17 2.56
C ARG A 75 5.21 12.36 3.52
N ASP A 76 6.21 13.25 3.48
CA ASP A 76 6.27 14.38 4.40
C ASP A 76 5.12 15.37 4.16
N LYS A 77 4.73 15.57 2.89
CA LYS A 77 3.55 16.38 2.52
C LYS A 77 2.25 15.82 3.10
N VAL A 78 2.07 14.49 3.14
CA VAL A 78 0.92 13.86 3.80
C VAL A 78 0.98 14.11 5.32
N ILE A 79 2.14 13.94 5.94
CA ILE A 79 2.31 14.16 7.39
C ILE A 79 1.98 15.62 7.76
N GLU A 80 2.47 16.58 6.98
CA GLU A 80 2.15 18.00 7.13
C GLU A 80 0.64 18.23 7.05
N LYS A 81 -0.02 17.70 6.01
CA LYS A 81 -1.48 17.83 5.83
C LYS A 81 -2.25 17.19 6.98
N LEU A 82 -1.83 16.01 7.46
CA LEU A 82 -2.43 15.34 8.62
C LEU A 82 -2.26 16.16 9.91
N SER A 83 -1.08 16.75 10.13
CA SER A 83 -0.79 17.57 11.31
C SER A 83 -1.62 18.86 11.38
N ALA A 84 -2.04 19.39 10.22
CA ALA A 84 -2.91 20.56 10.14
C ALA A 84 -4.36 20.29 10.55
N TYR A 85 -4.81 19.03 10.61
CA TYR A 85 -6.12 18.68 11.16
C TYR A 85 -6.04 18.71 12.69
N ASN A 86 -6.14 19.93 13.24
CA ASN A 86 -6.15 20.22 14.69
C ASN A 86 -7.28 19.49 15.41
N LEU A 87 -6.97 18.34 16.03
CA LEU A 87 -7.84 17.53 16.89
C LEU A 87 -9.16 17.02 16.28
N ASN A 88 -9.51 17.41 15.06
CA ASN A 88 -10.63 16.84 14.33
C ASN A 88 -10.23 15.47 13.79
N PRO A 89 -10.84 14.38 14.29
CA PRO A 89 -10.46 13.04 13.86
C PRO A 89 -10.88 12.83 12.40
N LEU A 90 -9.88 12.56 11.54
CA LEU A 90 -10.11 12.10 10.19
C LEU A 90 -10.62 10.66 10.21
N SER A 91 -11.58 10.34 9.34
CA SER A 91 -11.93 8.94 9.11
C SER A 91 -10.81 8.25 8.33
N SER A 92 -10.72 6.92 8.43
CA SER A 92 -9.79 6.14 7.61
C SER A 92 -10.00 6.39 6.11
N LYS A 93 -11.23 6.69 5.69
CA LYS A 93 -11.55 7.01 4.29
C LYS A 93 -10.94 8.34 3.85
N ASP A 94 -10.95 9.34 4.74
CA ASP A 94 -10.34 10.65 4.44
C ASP A 94 -8.83 10.54 4.30
N ILE A 95 -8.18 9.76 5.17
CA ILE A 95 -6.74 9.50 5.11
C ILE A 95 -6.38 8.76 3.82
N VAL A 96 -7.14 7.75 3.43
CA VAL A 96 -6.93 7.01 2.18
C VAL A 96 -7.09 7.92 0.96
N ASN A 97 -8.13 8.76 0.92
CA ASN A 97 -8.33 9.70 -0.18
C ASN A 97 -7.20 10.73 -0.27
N MET A 98 -6.75 11.26 0.88
CA MET A 98 -5.63 12.18 0.95
C MET A 98 -4.33 11.56 0.42
N ASN A 99 -4.02 10.33 0.84
CA ASN A 99 -2.87 9.59 0.33
C ASN A 99 -2.97 9.39 -1.19
N ARG A 100 -4.15 9.01 -1.69
CA ARG A 100 -4.38 8.82 -3.12
C ARG A 100 -4.21 10.11 -3.91
N GLU A 101 -4.67 11.24 -3.38
CA GLU A 101 -4.51 12.55 -4.01
C GLU A 101 -3.02 12.94 -4.09
N ILE A 102 -2.26 12.78 -3.00
CA ILE A 102 -0.87 13.23 -2.93
C ILE A 102 0.09 12.27 -3.64
N TYR A 103 -0.10 10.95 -3.50
CA TYR A 103 0.84 9.98 -4.08
C TYR A 103 0.66 9.77 -5.58
N ASN A 104 -0.47 10.21 -6.15
CA ASN A 104 -0.71 10.17 -7.60
C ASN A 104 -0.48 11.53 -8.31
N SER A 105 0.01 12.55 -7.59
CA SER A 105 0.29 13.89 -8.14
C SER A 105 1.68 14.02 -8.79
#